data_AF-A0A231N3G3-F1
#
_entry.id   AF-A0A231N3G3-F1
#
_cell.length_a   1.000
_cell.length_b   1.000
_cell.length_c   1.000
_cell.angle_alpha   90.00
_cell.angle_beta   90.00
_cell.angle_gamma   90.00
#
_symmetry.space_group_name_H-M   'P 1'
#
loop_
_entity.id
_entity.type
_entity.pdbx_description
1 polymer ?
#
loop_
_entity_poly.entity_id
_entity_poly.type
_entity_poly.pdbx_seq_one_letter_code
_entity_poly.pdbx_strand_id
1 'polypeptide(L)'
;MNPDTSLVGKKIRQIREAMGLSRPKFAELLQVPPTTLKNYELGYREVGGAFLVALAQHPELHKFTLWLLSDKTMESAGQVSPEQDL
;
A
#
# COMPACT_ATOMS: atom_id res chain seq x y z
N MET A 1 -18.37 -2.85 -13.24
CA MET A 1 -17.06 -3.52 -13.32
C MET A 1 -16.52 -3.51 -11.90
N ASN A 2 -16.36 -4.67 -11.25
CA ASN A 2 -15.75 -4.69 -9.94
C ASN A 2 -14.26 -4.34 -10.13
N PRO A 3 -13.69 -3.43 -9.30
CA PRO A 3 -12.27 -3.12 -9.40
C PRO A 3 -11.48 -4.43 -9.21
N ASP A 4 -10.49 -4.66 -10.07
CA ASP A 4 -9.60 -5.81 -9.95
C ASP A 4 -8.82 -5.70 -8.64
N THR A 5 -9.26 -6.45 -7.62
CA THR A 5 -8.67 -6.43 -6.27
C THR A 5 -7.24 -6.95 -6.27
N SER A 6 -6.81 -7.68 -7.31
CA SER A 6 -5.42 -8.10 -7.49
C SER A 6 -4.47 -6.93 -7.75
N LEU A 7 -4.99 -5.79 -8.25
CA LEU A 7 -4.22 -4.58 -8.47
C LEU A 7 -3.79 -3.92 -7.15
N VAL A 8 -4.63 -3.99 -6.11
CA VAL A 8 -4.34 -3.38 -4.80
C VAL A 8 -3.10 -4.03 -4.17
N GLY A 9 -2.98 -5.36 -4.25
CA GLY A 9 -1.81 -6.08 -3.77
C GLY A 9 -0.51 -5.66 -4.46
N LYS A 10 -0.56 -5.46 -5.77
CA LYS A 10 0.60 -4.96 -6.55
C LYS A 10 0.98 -3.54 -6.15
N LYS A 11 0.01 -2.65 -5.94
CA LYS A 11 0.26 -1.29 -5.47
C LYS A 11 0.88 -1.24 -4.08
N ILE A 12 0.42 -2.09 -3.15
CA ILE A 12 1.02 -2.22 -1.81
C ILE A 12 2.49 -2.64 -1.92
N ARG A 13 2.78 -3.60 -2.81
CA ARG A 13 4.16 -4.01 -3.10
C ARG A 13 5.01 -2.85 -3.61
N GLN A 14 4.49 -2.04 -4.53
CA GLN A 14 5.20 -0.86 -5.06
C GLN A 14 5.49 0.17 -3.96
N ILE A 15 4.52 0.46 -3.09
CA ILE A 15 4.71 1.35 -1.93
C ILE A 15 5.84 0.82 -1.04
N ARG A 16 5.80 -0.48 -0.69
CA ARG A 16 6.83 -1.09 0.15
C ARG A 16 8.23 -0.98 -0.48
N GLU A 17 8.32 -1.21 -1.79
CA GLU A 17 9.58 -1.15 -2.53
C GLU A 17 10.13 0.28 -2.62
N ALA A 18 9.28 1.29 -2.83
CA ALA A 18 9.67 2.70 -2.78
C ALA A 18 10.16 3.13 -1.39
N MET A 19 9.60 2.56 -0.32
CA MET A 19 10.10 2.78 1.05
C MET A 19 11.42 2.04 1.35
N GLY A 20 11.94 1.22 0.43
CA GLY A 20 13.15 0.42 0.66
C GLY A 20 12.98 -0.64 1.75
N LEU A 21 11.74 -1.01 2.09
CA LEU A 21 11.44 -1.89 3.21
C LEU A 21 11.32 -3.36 2.77
N SER A 22 11.88 -4.25 3.59
CA SER A 22 11.61 -5.68 3.47
C SER A 22 10.17 -5.99 3.89
N ARG A 23 9.63 -7.13 3.42
CA ARG A 23 8.27 -7.56 3.81
C ARG A 23 8.06 -7.63 5.32
N PRO A 24 8.97 -8.22 6.13
CA PRO A 24 8.80 -8.24 7.58
C PRO A 24 8.72 -6.84 8.19
N LYS A 25 9.60 -5.92 7.79
CA LYS A 25 9.61 -4.54 8.32
C LYS A 25 8.33 -3.78 7.96
N PHE A 26 7.87 -3.92 6.72
CA PHE A 26 6.63 -3.27 6.28
C PHE A 26 5.38 -3.86 6.94
N ALA A 27 5.38 -5.18 7.15
CA ALA A 27 4.29 -5.87 7.85
C ALA A 27 4.22 -5.45 9.33
N GLU A 28 5.37 -5.32 9.99
CA GLU A 28 5.50 -4.80 11.36
C GLU A 28 4.99 -3.36 11.47
N LEU A 29 5.38 -2.49 10.53
CA LEU A 29 4.93 -1.09 10.46
C LEU A 29 3.40 -0.96 10.39
N LEU A 30 2.74 -1.90 9.70
CA LEU A 30 1.27 -1.95 9.57
C LEU A 30 0.60 -2.93 10.54
N GLN A 31 1.35 -3.46 11.51
CA GLN A 31 0.88 -4.40 12.54
C GLN A 31 0.12 -5.60 11.97
N VAL A 32 0.62 -6.17 10.86
CA VAL A 32 0.08 -7.39 10.26
C VAL A 32 1.12 -8.50 10.22
N PRO A 33 0.71 -9.78 10.23
CA PRO A 33 1.66 -10.88 10.03
C PRO A 33 2.36 -10.77 8.65
N PRO A 34 3.67 -11.06 8.55
CA PRO A 34 4.40 -11.02 7.27
C PRO A 34 3.81 -11.96 6.21
N THR A 35 3.23 -13.09 6.64
CA THR A 35 2.50 -14.03 5.76
C THR A 35 1.22 -13.42 5.20
N THR A 36 0.51 -12.62 5.99
CA THR A 36 -0.67 -11.87 5.55
C THR A 36 -0.29 -10.85 4.48
N LEU A 37 0.75 -10.05 4.72
CA LEU A 37 1.26 -9.10 3.73
C LEU A 37 1.68 -9.82 2.43
N LYS A 38 2.42 -10.92 2.53
CA LYS A 38 2.80 -11.74 1.37
C LYS A 38 1.57 -12.18 0.56
N ASN A 39 0.52 -12.65 1.23
CA ASN A 39 -0.69 -13.12 0.55
C ASN A 39 -1.46 -11.98 -0.13
N TYR A 40 -1.45 -10.77 0.45
CA TYR A 40 -1.98 -9.57 -0.19
C TYR A 40 -1.20 -9.22 -1.45
N GLU A 41 0.13 -9.11 -1.36
CA GLU A 41 0.98 -8.73 -2.49
C GLU A 41 0.93 -9.73 -3.66
N LEU A 42 0.72 -11.01 -3.36
CA LEU A 42 0.63 -12.08 -4.36
C LEU A 42 -0.80 -12.33 -4.86
N GLY A 43 -1.81 -11.63 -4.31
CA GLY A 43 -3.21 -11.82 -4.67
C GLY A 43 -3.81 -13.14 -4.18
N TYR A 44 -3.16 -13.86 -3.27
CA TYR A 44 -3.72 -15.06 -2.62
C TYR A 44 -4.81 -14.74 -1.60
N ARG A 45 -4.91 -13.47 -1.19
CA ARG A 45 -5.92 -12.97 -0.27
C ARG A 45 -6.28 -11.54 -0.61
N GLU A 46 -7.56 -11.20 -0.52
CA GLU A 46 -8.02 -9.81 -0.64
C GLU A 46 -7.54 -8.95 0.54
N VAL A 47 -7.20 -7.70 0.24
CA VAL A 47 -6.73 -6.74 1.24
C VAL A 47 -7.90 -6.30 2.12
N GLY A 48 -7.77 -6.50 3.43
CA GLY A 48 -8.79 -6.09 4.39
C GLY A 48 -8.82 -4.57 4.64
N GLY A 49 -10.00 -4.03 4.93
CA GLY A 49 -10.18 -2.59 5.20
C GLY A 49 -9.31 -2.05 6.35
N ALA A 50 -9.11 -2.83 7.42
CA ALA A 50 -8.25 -2.44 8.53
C ALA A 50 -6.79 -2.19 8.10
N PHE A 51 -6.28 -2.96 7.14
CA PHE A 51 -4.94 -2.75 6.59
C PHE A 51 -4.88 -1.45 5.79
N LEU A 52 -5.90 -1.16 4.98
CA LEU A 52 -5.97 0.08 4.20
C LEU A 52 -6.06 1.32 5.12
N VAL A 53 -6.81 1.22 6.22
CA VAL A 53 -6.89 2.29 7.23
C VAL A 53 -5.54 2.50 7.91
N ALA A 54 -4.86 1.42 8.32
CA ALA A 54 -3.52 1.52 8.93
C ALA A 54 -2.51 2.20 7.99
N LEU A 55 -2.52 1.83 6.70
CA LEU A 55 -1.67 2.46 5.68
C LEU A 55 -2.01 3.94 5.51
N ALA A 56 -3.30 4.26 5.39
CA ALA A 56 -3.76 5.63 5.19
C ALA A 56 -3.50 6.54 6.40
N GLN A 57 -3.41 6.00 7.61
CA GLN A 57 -3.15 6.77 8.82
C GLN A 57 -1.66 6.86 9.18
N HIS A 58 -0.81 6.00 8.60
CA HIS A 58 0.62 6.00 8.91
C HIS A 58 1.31 7.25 8.34
N PRO A 59 2.05 8.04 9.14
CA PRO A 59 2.63 9.31 8.70
C PRO A 59 3.49 9.22 7.43
N GLU A 60 4.27 8.15 7.30
CA GLU A 60 5.17 7.95 6.14
C GLU A 60 4.46 7.37 4.91
N LEU A 61 3.29 6.74 5.08
CA LEU A 61 2.59 6.05 3.99
C LEU A 61 1.34 6.81 3.52
N HIS A 62 0.84 7.75 4.32
CA HIS A 62 -0.36 8.54 4.02
C HIS A 62 -0.31 9.17 2.63
N LYS A 63 0.88 9.60 2.20
CA LYS A 63 1.16 10.20 0.89
C LYS A 63 0.78 9.31 -0.30
N PHE A 64 0.67 7.99 -0.13
CA PHE A 64 0.31 7.07 -1.22
C PHE A 64 -1.18 6.71 -1.28
N THR A 65 -2.00 7.23 -0.36
CA THR A 65 -3.39 6.78 -0.18
C THR A 65 -4.25 7.05 -1.41
N LEU A 66 -4.17 8.25 -1.97
CA LEU A 66 -4.97 8.63 -3.14
C LEU A 66 -4.61 7.78 -4.36
N TRP A 67 -3.31 7.53 -4.55
CA TRP A 67 -2.82 6.71 -5.64
C TRP A 67 -3.22 5.24 -5.47
N LEU A 68 -3.12 4.70 -4.25
CA LEU A 68 -3.51 3.34 -3.91
C LEU A 68 -4.99 3.08 -4.26
N LEU A 69 -5.87 3.98 -3.83
CA LEU A 69 -7.33 3.77 -3.91
C LEU A 69 -7.97 4.27 -5.20
N SER A 70 -7.36 5.24 -5.90
CA SER A 70 -8.01 5.91 -7.03
C SER A 70 -7.12 6.16 -8.26
N ASP A 71 -5.87 5.70 -8.26
CA ASP A 71 -4.90 5.93 -9.34
C ASP A 71 -4.63 7.42 -9.64
N LYS A 72 -4.89 8.29 -8.66
CA LYS A 72 -4.67 9.74 -8.76
C LYS A 72 -3.55 10.19 -7.83
N THR A 73 -2.87 11.26 -8.22
CA THR A 73 -1.91 11.98 -7.39
C THR A 73 -2.36 13.44 -7.25
N MET A 74 -1.92 14.10 -6.18
CA MET A 74 -2.18 15.51 -5.89
C MET A 74 -1.04 16.06 -5.04
N GLU A 75 0.02 16.51 -5.71
CA GLU A 75 1.25 16.99 -5.05
C GLU A 75 1.00 18.15 -4.09
N SER A 76 0.08 19.07 -4.43
CA SER A 76 -0.31 20.19 -3.57
C SER A 76 -0.93 19.76 -2.23
N ALA A 77 -1.46 18.53 -2.15
CA ALA A 77 -2.01 17.92 -0.94
C ALA A 77 -1.07 16.86 -0.33
N GLY A 78 0.17 16.76 -0.83
CA GLY A 78 1.15 15.76 -0.38
C GLY A 78 0.79 14.32 -0.77
N GLN A 79 -0.08 14.12 -1.78
CA GLN A 79 -0.45 12.80 -2.27
C GLN A 79 0.31 12.49 -3.57
N VAL A 80 1.14 11.46 -3.56
CA VAL A 80 2.07 11.10 -4.66
C VAL A 80 1.97 9.62 -5.00
N SER A 81 2.52 9.22 -6.15
CA SER A 81 2.74 7.81 -6.45
C SER A 81 4.11 7.34 -5.91
N PRO A 82 4.29 6.03 -5.66
CA PRO A 82 5.60 5.46 -5.29
C PRO A 82 6.71 5.73 -6.32
N GLU A 83 6.37 5.96 -7.58
CA GLU A 83 7.34 6.25 -8.64
C GLU A 83 7.87 7.70 -8.57
N GLN A 84 7.09 8.62 -8.00
CA GLN A 84 7.47 10.02 -7.81
C GLN A 84 8.29 10.25 -6.53
N ASP A 85 8.33 9.25 -5.64
CA ASP A 85 9.01 9.28 -4.34
C ASP A 85 10.35 8.52 -4.35
N LEU A 86 10.80 8.06 -5.53
CA LEU A 86 12.09 7.41 -5.78
C LEU A 86 13.23 8.40 -6.07
#